data_AF-A0A2V5KKA7-F1
#
_entry.id   AF-A0A2V5KKA7-F1
#
_cell.length_a   1.000
_cell.length_b   1.000
_cell.length_c   1.000
_cell.angle_alpha   90.00
_cell.angle_beta   90.00
_cell.angle_gamma   90.00
#
_symmetry.space_group_name_H-M   'P 1'
#
loop_
_entity.id
_entity.type
_entity.pdbx_description
1 polymer ?
#
loop_
_entity_poly.entity_id
_entity_poly.type
_entity_poly.pdbx_seq_one_letter_code
_entity_poly.pdbx_strand_id
1 'polypeptide(L)'
;METNVQRRTSNAESRPIIMNLNHIFLFLAIVSSLLVLARVWRPGAVAAATWRIAALIVLAITGVTWIFWRGTAGYAGGCVWFLLLFLPAVGLRKMTELATQGNYESARKLGVALQILHPSPELRDQIRLFRRLESQAKYRGVVGPAAVDHEATRSQLRYAPAVLVLILLNAAIFLFEISVGDSNDPEVLHRIGALEPYAVVVQGEYWRLFTALFLHGGLAHLGFNLFALYVLGPPLERSIGTMRFVVCYLISGLASGAGVIGLTLIGLVRPAQLVGASGCIMGIVGAWAGFLMRHRHAAHARQRLANVVIIVAIQIGFDLSTPQVSMSAHLCGLVAGFLLGLVLTPQPKPA
;
A
#
# COMPACT_ATOMS: atom_id res chain seq x y z
N MET A 1 -11.37 5.32 48.86
CA MET A 1 -10.12 5.89 48.28
C MET A 1 -9.69 5.15 47.00
N GLU A 2 -10.19 3.93 46.74
CA GLU A 2 -9.93 3.13 45.53
C GLU A 2 -10.61 3.63 44.24
N THR A 3 -11.67 4.44 44.34
CA THR A 3 -12.41 4.93 43.16
C THR A 3 -11.70 6.04 42.37
N ASN A 4 -10.68 6.68 42.95
CA ASN A 4 -9.97 7.80 42.32
C ASN A 4 -8.68 7.38 41.60
N VAL A 5 -8.11 6.22 41.94
CA VAL A 5 -6.91 5.69 41.27
C VAL A 5 -7.28 5.13 39.90
N GLN A 6 -8.41 4.43 39.79
CA GLN A 6 -8.93 3.88 38.54
C GLN A 6 -9.38 4.96 37.54
N ARG A 7 -9.85 6.11 38.04
CA ARG A 7 -10.20 7.29 37.22
C ARG A 7 -8.97 8.07 36.75
N ARG A 8 -7.85 8.00 37.48
CA ARG A 8 -6.60 8.65 37.09
C ARG A 8 -5.79 7.83 36.09
N THR A 9 -5.97 6.51 36.04
CA THR A 9 -5.37 5.66 35.00
C THR A 9 -6.18 5.63 33.70
N SER A 10 -7.49 5.93 33.71
CA SER A 10 -8.29 6.10 32.49
C SER A 10 -8.04 7.43 31.77
N ASN A 11 -7.58 8.46 32.50
CA ASN A 11 -7.25 9.77 31.96
C ASN A 11 -5.79 9.91 31.49
N ALA A 12 -5.02 8.81 31.44
CA ALA A 12 -3.69 8.77 30.85
C ALA A 12 -3.81 8.85 29.32
N GLU A 13 -4.14 10.05 28.84
CA GLU A 13 -4.08 10.50 27.45
C GLU A 13 -4.44 9.43 26.41
N SER A 14 -5.73 9.09 26.30
CA SER A 14 -6.30 8.47 25.11
C SER A 14 -6.23 9.48 23.96
N ARG A 15 -5.01 9.73 23.46
CA ARG A 15 -4.78 10.61 22.33
C ARG A 15 -5.51 10.01 21.13
N PRO A 16 -6.22 10.84 20.35
CA PRO A 16 -6.96 10.34 19.21
C PRO A 16 -6.01 9.62 18.25
N ILE A 17 -6.47 8.52 17.64
CA ILE A 17 -5.69 7.73 16.68
C ILE A 17 -5.67 8.48 15.35
N ILE A 18 -5.02 9.63 15.35
CA ILE A 18 -4.88 10.46 14.15
C ILE A 18 -3.57 10.08 13.48
N MET A 19 -3.67 9.48 12.31
CA MET A 19 -2.51 9.35 11.45
C MET A 19 -2.08 10.74 10.96
N ASN A 20 -0.84 11.11 11.29
CA ASN A 20 -0.30 12.40 10.90
C ASN A 20 0.07 12.40 9.41
N LEU A 21 -0.81 12.99 8.58
CA LEU A 21 -0.65 13.00 7.13
C LEU A 21 0.64 13.72 6.68
N ASN A 22 1.07 14.76 7.40
CA ASN A 22 2.36 15.40 7.17
C ASN A 22 3.51 14.41 7.36
N HIS A 23 3.49 13.61 8.42
CA HIS A 23 4.52 12.59 8.65
C HIS A 23 4.53 11.52 7.55
N ILE A 24 3.37 11.10 7.07
CA ILE A 24 3.28 10.10 5.99
C ILE A 24 3.86 10.64 4.69
N PHE A 25 3.50 11.85 4.29
CA PHE A 25 4.08 12.46 3.10
C PHE A 25 5.58 12.72 3.23
N LEU A 26 6.05 13.07 4.42
CA LEU A 26 7.47 13.19 4.72
C LEU A 26 8.20 11.86 4.50
N PHE A 27 7.66 10.76 5.05
CA PHE A 27 8.19 9.43 4.86
C PHE A 27 8.25 9.03 3.38
N LEU A 28 7.14 9.21 2.64
CA LEU A 28 7.06 8.88 1.21
C LEU A 28 8.07 9.68 0.39
N ALA A 29 8.16 10.99 0.61
CA ALA A 29 9.08 11.86 -0.10
C ALA A 29 10.55 11.44 0.09
N ILE A 30 10.93 11.11 1.33
CA ILE A 30 12.30 10.68 1.66
C ILE A 30 12.59 9.29 1.08
N VAL A 31 11.80 8.28 1.47
CA VAL A 31 12.08 6.88 1.12
C VAL A 31 12.01 6.66 -0.38
N SER A 32 11.01 7.21 -1.07
CA SER A 32 10.91 7.09 -2.52
C SER A 32 12.11 7.73 -3.23
N SER A 33 12.58 8.89 -2.77
CA SER A 33 13.74 9.57 -3.37
C SER A 33 15.03 8.78 -3.16
N LEU A 34 15.24 8.24 -1.96
CA LEU A 34 16.39 7.38 -1.67
C LEU A 34 16.37 6.09 -2.50
N LEU A 35 15.20 5.47 -2.69
CA LEU A 35 15.06 4.28 -3.54
C LEU A 35 15.33 4.59 -5.01
N VAL A 36 14.87 5.74 -5.52
CA VAL A 36 15.19 6.21 -6.87
C VAL A 36 16.70 6.40 -7.01
N LEU A 37 17.35 7.08 -6.06
CA LEU A 37 18.80 7.27 -6.08
C LEU A 37 19.56 5.93 -6.08
N ALA A 38 19.17 5.00 -5.21
CA ALA A 38 19.80 3.69 -5.11
C ALA A 38 19.67 2.86 -6.41
N ARG A 39 18.53 2.95 -7.11
CA ARG A 39 18.34 2.26 -8.40
C ARG A 39 19.21 2.87 -9.51
N VAL A 40 19.36 4.18 -9.47
CA VAL A 40 19.90 4.98 -10.55
C VAL A 40 21.42 5.20 -10.42
N TRP A 41 22.01 4.87 -9.26
CA TRP A 41 23.46 4.91 -9.02
C TRP A 41 24.27 3.86 -9.81
N ARG A 42 23.63 2.95 -10.56
CA ARG A 42 24.32 1.97 -11.41
C ARG A 42 24.93 2.68 -12.65
N PRO A 43 26.23 2.50 -12.94
CA PRO A 43 26.88 3.19 -14.05
C PRO A 43 26.28 2.82 -15.42
N GLY A 44 26.06 3.81 -16.29
CA GLY A 44 25.72 3.62 -17.71
C GLY A 44 24.32 4.03 -18.20
N ALA A 45 23.40 4.47 -17.33
CA ALA A 45 22.07 4.91 -17.77
C ALA A 45 22.05 6.44 -18.01
N VAL A 46 21.79 6.90 -19.25
CA VAL A 46 21.64 8.34 -19.53
C VAL A 46 20.32 8.88 -18.94
N ALA A 47 19.27 8.07 -18.92
CA ALA A 47 18.02 8.28 -18.17
C ALA A 47 18.25 8.45 -16.65
N ALA A 48 19.41 8.06 -16.13
CA ALA A 48 19.74 8.20 -14.72
C ALA A 48 19.84 9.65 -14.26
N ALA A 49 20.27 10.57 -15.12
CA ALA A 49 20.54 11.94 -14.72
C ALA A 49 19.25 12.66 -14.27
N THR A 50 18.18 12.59 -15.06
CA THR A 50 16.91 13.26 -14.76
C THR A 50 16.28 12.74 -13.46
N TRP A 51 16.23 11.41 -13.28
CA TRP A 51 15.72 10.79 -12.05
C TRP A 51 16.56 11.13 -10.81
N ARG A 52 17.90 11.20 -10.94
CA ARG A 52 18.78 11.63 -9.85
C ARG A 52 18.51 13.06 -9.44
N ILE A 53 18.46 13.98 -10.41
CA ILE A 53 18.20 15.40 -10.16
C ILE A 53 16.84 15.59 -9.50
N ALA A 54 15.79 14.95 -10.03
CA ALA A 54 14.45 15.02 -9.45
C ALA A 54 14.43 14.53 -7.98
N ALA A 55 15.06 13.38 -7.69
CA ALA A 55 15.13 12.84 -6.33
C ALA A 55 15.94 13.73 -5.37
N LEU A 56 17.05 14.32 -5.84
CA LEU A 56 17.82 15.27 -5.04
C LEU A 56 17.06 16.56 -4.75
N ILE A 57 16.28 17.08 -5.72
CA ILE A 57 15.42 18.26 -5.53
C ILE A 57 14.37 17.97 -4.46
N VAL A 58 13.71 16.81 -4.53
CA VAL A 58 12.72 16.39 -3.51
C VAL A 58 13.38 16.35 -2.14
N LEU A 59 14.54 15.71 -1.99
CA LEU A 59 15.25 15.63 -0.70
C LEU A 59 15.71 17.01 -0.20
N ALA A 60 16.21 17.87 -1.08
CA ALA A 60 16.66 19.21 -0.71
C ALA A 60 15.49 20.08 -0.22
N ILE A 61 14.38 20.13 -0.96
CA ILE A 61 13.19 20.91 -0.54
C ILE A 61 12.60 20.34 0.74
N THR A 62 12.51 19.02 0.85
CA THR A 62 12.03 18.34 2.06
C THR A 62 12.93 18.65 3.26
N GLY A 63 14.25 18.62 3.09
CA GLY A 63 15.22 18.93 4.14
C GLY A 63 15.18 20.39 4.59
N VAL A 64 15.16 21.34 3.66
CA VAL A 64 15.04 22.77 3.95
C VAL A 64 13.73 23.05 4.68
N THR A 65 12.60 22.57 4.16
CA THR A 65 11.29 22.77 4.79
C THR A 65 11.22 22.10 6.16
N TRP A 66 11.88 20.95 6.37
CA TRP A 66 11.97 20.31 7.68
C TRP A 66 12.80 21.12 8.69
N ILE A 67 13.85 21.82 8.27
CA ILE A 67 14.66 22.67 9.17
C ILE A 67 13.84 23.88 9.64
N PHE A 68 13.16 24.57 8.72
CA PHE A 68 12.51 25.85 9.02
C PHE A 68 11.02 25.72 9.40
N TRP A 69 10.29 24.73 8.87
CA TRP A 69 8.84 24.56 9.02
C TRP A 69 8.43 23.09 9.18
N ARG A 70 8.88 22.45 10.28
CA ARG A 70 8.61 21.02 10.57
C ARG A 70 7.15 20.58 10.39
N GLY A 71 6.20 21.44 10.78
CA GLY A 71 4.76 21.15 10.72
C GLY A 71 4.19 20.98 9.31
N THR A 72 4.86 21.50 8.28
CA THR A 72 4.38 21.47 6.88
C THR A 72 5.38 20.82 5.91
N ALA A 73 6.56 20.43 6.41
CA ALA A 73 7.64 19.85 5.62
C ALA A 73 7.23 18.63 4.80
N GLY A 74 6.38 17.78 5.36
CA GLY A 74 5.85 16.61 4.67
C GLY A 74 4.90 16.97 3.53
N TYR A 75 4.01 17.95 3.73
CA TYR A 75 3.16 18.44 2.63
C TYR A 75 3.99 19.06 1.51
N ALA A 76 4.97 19.90 1.84
CA ALA A 76 5.86 20.51 0.85
C ALA A 76 6.67 19.46 0.09
N GLY A 77 7.38 18.58 0.82
CA GLY A 77 8.16 17.48 0.24
C GLY A 77 7.30 16.50 -0.56
N GLY A 78 6.12 16.16 -0.05
CA GLY A 78 5.14 15.29 -0.70
C GLY A 78 4.59 15.87 -2.01
N CYS A 79 4.28 17.17 -2.06
CA CYS A 79 3.86 17.83 -3.29
C CYS A 79 4.94 17.78 -4.37
N VAL A 80 6.19 18.10 -3.99
CA VAL A 80 7.33 18.05 -4.93
C VAL A 80 7.59 16.61 -5.38
N TRP A 81 7.57 15.66 -4.44
CA TRP A 81 7.67 14.22 -4.74
C TRP A 81 6.60 13.78 -5.74
N PHE A 82 5.36 14.19 -5.53
CA PHE A 82 4.24 13.82 -6.39
C PHE A 82 4.46 14.32 -7.82
N LEU A 83 4.85 15.59 -7.97
CA LEU A 83 5.04 16.23 -9.27
C LEU A 83 6.28 15.72 -10.02
N LEU A 84 7.40 15.47 -9.32
CA LEU A 84 8.69 15.18 -9.95
C LEU A 84 9.01 13.70 -10.05
N LEU A 85 8.45 12.86 -9.18
CA LEU A 85 8.76 11.43 -9.15
C LEU A 85 7.52 10.57 -9.45
N PHE A 86 6.44 10.75 -8.71
CA PHE A 86 5.27 9.89 -8.83
C PHE A 86 4.54 10.08 -10.17
N LEU A 87 4.15 11.31 -10.49
CA LEU A 87 3.36 11.63 -11.68
C LEU A 87 4.10 11.27 -12.98
N PRO A 88 5.41 11.56 -13.14
CA PRO A 88 6.16 11.10 -14.30
C PRO A 88 6.27 9.58 -14.40
N ALA A 89 6.48 8.87 -13.28
CA ALA A 89 6.58 7.41 -13.28
C ALA A 89 5.28 6.75 -13.74
N VAL A 90 4.13 7.22 -13.22
CA VAL A 90 2.80 6.75 -13.63
C VAL A 90 2.53 7.09 -15.09
N GLY A 91 2.82 8.31 -15.50
CA GLY A 91 2.62 8.76 -16.88
C GLY A 91 3.45 7.96 -17.89
N LEU A 92 4.73 7.69 -17.59
CA LEU A 92 5.60 6.88 -18.45
C LEU A 92 5.07 5.45 -18.58
N ARG A 93 4.60 4.84 -17.48
CA ARG A 93 3.98 3.52 -17.53
C ARG A 93 2.73 3.52 -18.42
N LYS A 94 1.86 4.53 -18.27
CA LYS A 94 0.65 4.66 -19.08
C LYS A 94 0.96 4.90 -20.56
N MET A 95 2.00 5.68 -20.84
CA MET A 95 2.50 5.91 -22.20
C MET A 95 2.94 4.61 -22.86
N THR A 96 3.71 3.77 -22.15
CA THR A 96 4.12 2.46 -22.67
C THR A 96 2.92 1.55 -22.90
N GLU A 97 1.94 1.54 -21.98
CA GLU A 97 0.70 0.77 -22.14
C GLU A 97 -0.07 1.17 -23.42
N LEU A 98 -0.28 2.47 -23.64
CA LEU A 98 -0.92 2.98 -24.86
C LEU A 98 -0.17 2.59 -26.13
N ALA A 99 1.16 2.64 -26.11
CA ALA A 99 1.99 2.21 -27.23
C ALA A 99 1.88 0.70 -27.49
N THR A 100 1.80 -0.13 -26.44
CA THR A 100 1.59 -1.59 -26.59
C THR A 100 0.20 -1.93 -27.14
N GLN A 101 -0.80 -1.06 -26.91
CA GLN A 101 -2.13 -1.17 -27.49
C GLN A 101 -2.22 -0.66 -28.93
N GLY A 102 -1.11 -0.19 -29.52
CA GLY A 102 -1.09 0.39 -30.86
C GLY A 102 -1.62 1.84 -30.94
N ASN A 103 -2.04 2.44 -29.82
CA ASN A 103 -2.48 3.83 -29.77
C ASN A 103 -1.27 4.79 -29.65
N TYR A 104 -0.51 4.89 -30.74
CA TYR A 104 0.69 5.71 -30.80
C TYR A 104 0.42 7.22 -30.71
N GLU A 105 -0.76 7.69 -31.14
CA GLU A 105 -1.12 9.10 -31.06
C GLU A 105 -1.29 9.55 -29.60
N SER A 106 -2.09 8.82 -28.81
CA SER A 106 -2.28 9.13 -27.39
C SER A 106 -0.97 8.93 -26.62
N ALA A 107 -0.20 7.89 -26.91
CA ALA A 107 1.12 7.68 -26.32
C ALA A 107 2.06 8.86 -26.60
N ARG A 108 2.09 9.36 -27.85
CA ARG A 108 2.90 10.53 -28.23
C ARG A 108 2.44 11.81 -27.54
N LYS A 109 1.13 12.10 -27.52
CA LYS A 109 0.56 13.27 -26.83
C LYS A 109 0.93 13.27 -25.35
N LEU A 110 0.78 12.12 -24.69
CA LEU A 110 1.18 11.95 -23.29
C LEU A 110 2.69 12.11 -23.09
N GLY A 111 3.51 11.54 -23.98
CA GLY A 111 4.96 11.70 -23.93
C GLY A 111 5.40 13.17 -24.04
N VAL A 112 4.78 13.94 -24.94
CA VAL A 112 5.07 15.39 -25.08
C VAL A 112 4.70 16.15 -23.79
N ALA A 113 3.54 15.86 -23.19
CA ALA A 113 3.17 16.46 -21.91
C ALA A 113 4.14 16.09 -20.79
N LEU A 114 4.56 14.83 -20.73
CA LEU A 114 5.53 14.33 -19.74
C LEU A 114 6.93 14.94 -19.90
N GLN A 115 7.28 15.40 -21.10
CA GLN A 115 8.56 16.04 -21.34
C GLN A 115 8.75 17.33 -20.53
N ILE A 116 7.65 18.00 -20.13
CA ILE A 116 7.66 19.19 -19.27
C ILE A 116 8.15 18.81 -17.87
N LEU A 117 7.64 17.72 -17.31
CA LEU A 117 7.96 17.26 -15.95
C LEU A 117 9.23 16.42 -15.89
N HIS A 118 9.54 15.67 -16.95
CA HIS A 118 10.65 14.71 -17.00
C HIS A 118 11.40 14.78 -18.35
N PRO A 119 12.20 15.84 -18.56
CA PRO A 119 13.00 15.98 -19.77
C PRO A 119 14.14 14.96 -19.77
N SER A 120 14.03 13.92 -20.61
CA SER A 120 15.08 12.92 -20.81
C SER A 120 15.33 12.68 -22.30
N PRO A 121 16.58 12.42 -22.72
CA PRO A 121 16.89 12.02 -24.10
C PRO A 121 16.09 10.80 -24.55
N GLU A 122 15.92 9.81 -23.69
CA GLU A 122 15.22 8.56 -23.97
C GLU A 122 13.73 8.80 -24.26
N LEU A 123 13.08 9.66 -23.47
CA LEU A 123 11.69 10.03 -23.72
C LEU A 123 11.54 10.75 -25.06
N ARG A 124 12.48 11.63 -25.41
CA ARG A 124 12.50 12.28 -26.74
C ARG A 124 12.62 11.26 -27.86
N ASP A 125 13.45 10.24 -27.70
CA ASP A 125 13.60 9.17 -28.68
C ASP A 125 12.35 8.30 -28.81
N GLN A 126 11.70 7.96 -27.70
CA GLN A 126 10.42 7.25 -27.70
C GLN A 126 9.31 8.06 -28.38
N ILE A 127 9.20 9.37 -28.10
CA ILE A 127 8.23 10.25 -28.80
C ILE A 127 8.50 10.28 -30.30
N ARG A 128 9.77 10.36 -30.72
CA ARG A 128 10.18 10.32 -32.13
C ARG A 128 9.79 8.98 -32.78
N LEU A 129 10.00 7.87 -32.07
CA LEU A 129 9.58 6.53 -32.52
C LEU A 129 8.06 6.43 -32.67
N PHE A 130 7.28 6.86 -31.67
CA PHE A 130 5.82 6.83 -31.74
C PHE A 130 5.28 7.69 -32.89
N ARG A 131 5.91 8.83 -33.20
CA ARG A 131 5.55 9.62 -34.39
C ARG A 131 5.75 8.86 -35.70
N ARG A 132 6.85 8.09 -35.82
CA ARG A 132 7.12 7.25 -37.02
C ARG A 132 6.15 6.08 -37.12
N LEU A 133 5.84 5.44 -35.99
CA LEU A 133 4.86 4.36 -35.92
C LEU A 133 3.44 4.87 -36.21
N GLU A 134 3.08 6.05 -35.71
CA GLU A 134 1.82 6.73 -36.05
C GLU A 134 1.70 6.96 -37.56
N SER A 135 2.75 7.48 -38.22
CA SER A 135 2.74 7.68 -39.67
C SER A 135 2.65 6.38 -40.46
N GLN A 136 3.35 5.32 -40.01
CA GLN A 136 3.26 3.98 -40.64
C GLN A 136 1.91 3.31 -40.39
N ALA A 137 1.34 3.47 -39.20
CA ALA A 137 0.02 2.96 -38.85
C ALA A 137 -1.08 3.68 -39.64
N LYS A 138 -0.98 5.00 -39.83
CA LYS A 138 -1.87 5.76 -40.72
C LYS A 138 -1.76 5.31 -42.19
N TYR A 139 -0.55 4.93 -42.64
CA TYR A 139 -0.36 4.40 -43.99
C TYR A 139 -0.92 2.98 -44.17
N ARG A 140 -0.88 2.14 -43.12
CA ARG A 140 -1.52 0.81 -43.09
C ARG A 140 -3.03 0.87 -42.76
N GLY A 141 -3.49 1.97 -42.17
CA GLY A 141 -4.81 2.19 -41.57
C GLY A 141 -5.88 2.73 -42.51
N VAL A 142 -5.94 2.23 -43.75
CA VAL A 142 -7.20 2.14 -44.53
C VAL A 142 -8.17 1.11 -43.88
N VAL A 143 -7.73 0.39 -42.84
CA VAL A 143 -8.55 -0.51 -42.02
C VAL A 143 -8.65 0.07 -40.60
N GLY A 144 -9.90 0.22 -40.12
CA GLY A 144 -10.33 1.13 -39.05
C GLY A 144 -9.86 0.87 -37.61
N PRO A 145 -10.18 1.78 -36.67
CA PRO A 145 -9.59 1.83 -35.34
C PRO A 145 -10.19 0.77 -34.39
N ALA A 146 -9.32 0.06 -33.67
CA ALA A 146 -9.70 -0.78 -32.55
C ALA A 146 -10.15 0.07 -31.35
N ALA A 147 -11.27 -0.33 -30.74
CA ALA A 147 -11.94 0.39 -29.66
C ALA A 147 -11.02 0.56 -28.42
N VAL A 148 -11.13 1.73 -27.80
CA VAL A 148 -10.40 2.13 -26.60
C VAL A 148 -10.88 1.35 -25.40
N ASP A 149 -9.98 0.63 -24.74
CA ASP A 149 -10.36 -0.34 -23.72
C ASP A 149 -10.23 0.22 -22.29
N HIS A 150 -11.34 0.72 -21.75
CA HIS A 150 -11.54 0.96 -20.30
C HIS A 150 -11.53 -0.34 -19.48
N GLU A 151 -11.27 -1.48 -20.11
CA GLU A 151 -11.37 -2.82 -19.55
C GLU A 151 -10.16 -3.21 -18.71
N ALA A 152 -8.97 -2.60 -18.86
CA ALA A 152 -7.78 -2.96 -18.08
C ALA A 152 -7.94 -2.73 -16.56
N THR A 153 -8.50 -1.58 -16.12
CA THR A 153 -8.79 -1.31 -14.71
C THR A 153 -10.01 -2.10 -14.22
N ARG A 154 -11.03 -2.25 -15.08
CA ARG A 154 -12.19 -3.12 -14.79
C ARG A 154 -11.78 -4.59 -14.67
N SER A 155 -10.72 -5.03 -15.35
CA SER A 155 -10.23 -6.42 -15.36
C SER A 155 -9.63 -6.82 -14.01
N GLN A 156 -8.88 -5.94 -13.35
CA GLN A 156 -8.18 -6.31 -12.11
C GLN A 156 -9.15 -6.73 -11.01
N LEU A 157 -10.26 -5.98 -10.84
CA LEU A 157 -11.28 -6.29 -9.84
C LEU A 157 -12.26 -7.38 -10.31
N ARG A 158 -12.56 -7.45 -11.62
CA ARG A 158 -13.35 -8.58 -12.18
C ARG A 158 -12.71 -9.93 -11.88
N TYR A 159 -11.38 -10.01 -11.89
CA TYR A 159 -10.63 -11.22 -11.58
C TYR A 159 -10.16 -11.31 -10.11
N ALA A 160 -10.62 -10.41 -9.24
CA ALA A 160 -10.31 -10.41 -7.80
C ALA A 160 -11.54 -10.00 -6.96
N PRO A 161 -12.61 -10.82 -6.98
CA PRO A 161 -13.87 -10.48 -6.32
C PRO A 161 -13.75 -10.38 -4.79
N ALA A 162 -12.91 -11.18 -4.13
CA ALA A 162 -12.73 -11.06 -2.68
C ALA A 162 -12.08 -9.73 -2.30
N VAL A 163 -11.08 -9.27 -3.06
CA VAL A 163 -10.48 -7.94 -2.85
C VAL A 163 -11.54 -6.86 -2.95
N LEU A 164 -12.40 -6.89 -3.98
CA LEU A 164 -13.47 -5.91 -4.13
C LEU A 164 -14.44 -5.94 -2.95
N VAL A 165 -14.93 -7.12 -2.58
CA VAL A 165 -15.88 -7.27 -1.46
C VAL A 165 -15.26 -6.77 -0.16
N LEU A 166 -14.00 -7.09 0.13
CA LEU A 166 -13.32 -6.61 1.32
C LEU A 166 -13.12 -5.09 1.31
N ILE A 167 -12.81 -4.48 0.16
CA ILE A 167 -12.73 -3.02 0.04
C ILE A 167 -14.09 -2.39 0.37
N LEU A 168 -15.17 -2.89 -0.23
CA LEU A 168 -16.52 -2.38 0.00
C LEU A 168 -16.97 -2.59 1.44
N LEU A 169 -16.63 -3.73 2.03
CA LEU A 169 -16.94 -4.05 3.43
C LEU A 169 -16.25 -3.08 4.39
N ASN A 170 -14.94 -2.85 4.22
CA ASN A 170 -14.20 -1.88 5.03
C ASN A 170 -14.75 -0.46 4.87
N ALA A 171 -15.13 -0.05 3.65
CA ALA A 171 -15.76 1.24 3.42
C ALA A 171 -17.14 1.34 4.09
N ALA A 172 -17.97 0.31 4.01
CA ALA A 172 -19.29 0.27 4.65
C ALA A 172 -19.19 0.31 6.17
N ILE A 173 -18.23 -0.43 6.75
CA ILE A 173 -17.97 -0.40 8.20
C ILE A 173 -17.48 0.98 8.62
N PHE A 174 -16.60 1.61 7.85
CA PHE A 174 -16.17 2.99 8.15
C PHE A 174 -17.34 4.00 8.12
N LEU A 175 -18.28 3.85 7.17
CA LEU A 175 -19.50 4.67 7.17
C LEU A 175 -20.35 4.46 8.42
N PHE A 176 -20.36 3.23 8.96
CA PHE A 176 -20.97 2.96 10.26
C PHE A 176 -20.19 3.60 11.41
N GLU A 177 -18.86 3.54 11.43
CA GLU A 177 -18.02 4.17 12.46
C GLU A 177 -18.32 5.67 12.59
N ILE A 178 -18.32 6.40 11.48
CA ILE A 178 -18.59 7.86 11.46
C ILE A 178 -20.05 8.19 11.83
N SER A 179 -20.99 7.25 11.67
CA SER A 179 -22.37 7.43 12.09
C SER A 179 -22.56 7.29 13.61
N VAL A 180 -21.64 6.57 14.26
CA VAL A 180 -21.67 6.28 15.71
C VAL A 180 -20.86 7.30 16.53
N GLY A 181 -19.88 7.97 15.91
CA GLY A 181 -19.09 9.02 16.55
C GLY A 181 -17.88 9.45 15.72
N ASP A 182 -16.93 10.17 16.33
CA ASP A 182 -15.66 10.48 15.67
C ASP A 182 -14.82 9.20 15.53
N SER A 183 -14.55 8.80 14.28
CA SER A 183 -13.70 7.65 13.94
C SER A 183 -12.25 7.73 14.47
N ASN A 184 -11.80 8.89 14.95
CA ASN A 184 -10.47 9.04 15.57
C ASN A 184 -10.52 8.92 17.11
N ASP A 185 -11.72 8.91 17.70
CA ASP A 185 -11.92 8.80 19.14
C ASP A 185 -11.72 7.35 19.62
N PRO A 186 -10.71 7.07 20.46
CA PRO A 186 -10.46 5.74 20.98
C PRO A 186 -11.65 5.16 21.75
N GLU A 187 -12.49 5.99 22.37
CA GLU A 187 -13.67 5.51 23.12
C GLU A 187 -14.77 5.04 22.17
N VAL A 188 -14.97 5.74 21.05
CA VAL A 188 -15.90 5.30 19.99
C VAL A 188 -15.44 3.96 19.42
N LEU A 189 -14.15 3.84 19.10
CA LEU A 189 -13.55 2.61 18.58
C LEU A 189 -13.63 1.46 19.61
N HIS A 190 -13.38 1.75 20.89
CA HIS A 190 -13.54 0.80 21.99
C HIS A 190 -14.97 0.22 22.00
N ARG A 191 -15.97 1.09 22.00
CA ARG A 191 -17.39 0.69 22.08
C ARG A 191 -17.83 -0.21 20.92
N ILE A 192 -17.30 0.02 19.72
CA ILE A 192 -17.73 -0.70 18.51
C ILE A 192 -16.84 -1.89 18.15
N GLY A 193 -15.81 -2.18 18.95
CA GLY A 193 -15.07 -3.44 18.85
C GLY A 193 -13.60 -3.37 18.48
N ALA A 194 -12.93 -2.26 18.80
CA ALA A 194 -11.48 -2.22 18.74
C ALA A 194 -10.85 -3.30 19.62
N LEU A 195 -9.70 -3.81 19.20
CA LEU A 195 -9.00 -4.86 19.91
C LEU A 195 -8.24 -4.24 21.09
N GLU A 196 -8.57 -4.71 22.29
CA GLU A 196 -7.87 -4.35 23.52
C GLU A 196 -7.48 -5.60 24.29
N PRO A 197 -6.18 -5.80 24.61
CA PRO A 197 -5.73 -7.02 25.28
C PRO A 197 -6.46 -7.31 26.58
N TYR A 198 -6.76 -6.29 27.38
CA TYR A 198 -7.49 -6.47 28.65
C TYR A 198 -8.92 -6.97 28.40
N ALA A 199 -9.67 -6.34 27.49
CA ALA A 199 -11.03 -6.75 27.17
C ALA A 199 -11.09 -8.18 26.62
N VAL A 200 -10.14 -8.57 25.77
CA VAL A 200 -10.10 -9.92 25.22
C VAL A 200 -9.73 -10.97 26.26
N VAL A 201 -8.68 -10.72 27.05
CA VAL A 201 -8.13 -11.74 27.96
C VAL A 201 -8.90 -11.82 29.27
N VAL A 202 -9.30 -10.68 29.84
CA VAL A 202 -9.91 -10.61 31.18
C VAL A 202 -11.43 -10.57 31.09
N GLN A 203 -12.00 -9.84 30.13
CA GLN A 203 -13.46 -9.71 29.98
C GLN A 203 -14.07 -10.76 29.02
N GLY A 204 -13.23 -11.57 28.35
CA GLY A 204 -13.67 -12.63 27.44
C GLY A 204 -14.26 -12.13 26.12
N GLU A 205 -13.97 -10.88 25.73
CA GLU A 205 -14.54 -10.23 24.55
C GLU A 205 -13.81 -10.65 23.25
N TYR A 206 -13.73 -11.97 23.00
CA TYR A 206 -12.97 -12.55 21.87
C TYR A 206 -13.45 -12.08 20.50
N TRP A 207 -14.69 -11.64 20.38
CA TRP A 207 -15.25 -11.08 19.14
C TRP A 207 -14.46 -9.85 18.65
N ARG A 208 -13.75 -9.15 19.54
CA ARG A 208 -12.85 -8.04 19.21
C ARG A 208 -11.69 -8.42 18.31
N LEU A 209 -11.26 -9.68 18.33
CA LEU A 209 -10.26 -10.20 17.39
C LEU A 209 -10.73 -10.12 15.94
N PHE A 210 -12.04 -10.26 15.71
CA PHE A 210 -12.63 -10.24 14.38
C PHE A 210 -13.10 -8.84 13.98
N THR A 211 -13.79 -8.12 14.87
CA THR A 211 -14.33 -6.78 14.55
C THR A 211 -13.22 -5.78 14.26
N ALA A 212 -12.13 -5.81 15.04
CA ALA A 212 -11.01 -4.88 14.87
C ALA A 212 -10.34 -4.95 13.50
N LEU A 213 -10.49 -6.06 12.76
CA LEU A 213 -9.92 -6.23 11.41
C LEU A 213 -10.51 -5.24 10.40
N PHE A 214 -11.69 -4.68 10.69
CA PHE A 214 -12.43 -3.82 9.76
C PHE A 214 -12.61 -2.37 10.25
N LEU A 215 -12.34 -2.12 11.52
CA LEU A 215 -12.41 -0.78 12.10
C LEU A 215 -11.21 0.08 11.68
N HIS A 216 -11.36 1.39 11.56
CA HIS A 216 -10.28 2.29 11.16
C HIS A 216 -10.27 3.60 11.95
N GLY A 217 -9.10 3.91 12.53
CA GLY A 217 -8.79 5.21 13.12
C GLY A 217 -8.64 6.33 12.07
N GLY A 218 -9.76 6.84 11.58
CA GLY A 218 -9.82 7.98 10.64
C GLY A 218 -9.69 7.64 9.15
N LEU A 219 -10.08 8.62 8.32
CA LEU A 219 -10.20 8.45 6.86
C LEU A 219 -8.86 8.14 6.17
N ALA A 220 -7.76 8.74 6.62
CA ALA A 220 -6.44 8.44 6.08
C ALA A 220 -6.09 6.96 6.29
N HIS A 221 -6.44 6.39 7.46
CA HIS A 221 -6.11 5.00 7.79
C HIS A 221 -6.88 4.03 6.91
N LEU A 222 -8.18 4.28 6.72
CA LEU A 222 -8.98 3.56 5.73
C LEU A 222 -8.35 3.68 4.33
N GLY A 223 -8.08 4.91 3.87
CA GLY A 223 -7.57 5.17 2.53
C GLY A 223 -6.29 4.39 2.20
N PHE A 224 -5.33 4.35 3.13
CA PHE A 224 -4.10 3.57 2.95
C PHE A 224 -4.34 2.06 2.93
N ASN A 225 -5.20 1.54 3.80
CA ASN A 225 -5.52 0.10 3.81
C ASN A 225 -6.27 -0.33 2.54
N LEU A 226 -7.26 0.45 2.09
CA LEU A 226 -7.99 0.16 0.86
C LEU A 226 -7.06 0.20 -0.36
N PHE A 227 -6.17 1.21 -0.43
CA PHE A 227 -5.18 1.30 -1.50
C PHE A 227 -4.19 0.13 -1.47
N ALA A 228 -3.66 -0.23 -0.29
CA ALA A 228 -2.74 -1.34 -0.15
C ALA A 228 -3.41 -2.67 -0.52
N LEU A 229 -4.64 -2.92 -0.07
CA LEU A 229 -5.42 -4.11 -0.43
C LEU A 229 -5.71 -4.17 -1.93
N TYR A 230 -6.07 -3.05 -2.55
CA TYR A 230 -6.28 -2.95 -4.00
C TYR A 230 -5.03 -3.28 -4.82
N VAL A 231 -3.85 -2.81 -4.39
CA VAL A 231 -2.59 -3.03 -5.13
C VAL A 231 -2.02 -4.42 -4.87
N LEU A 232 -2.04 -4.89 -3.63
CA LEU A 232 -1.32 -6.09 -3.18
C LEU A 232 -2.19 -7.36 -3.20
N GLY A 233 -3.52 -7.23 -3.08
CA GLY A 233 -4.45 -8.36 -3.04
C GLY A 233 -4.61 -9.12 -4.37
N PRO A 234 -4.95 -8.44 -5.49
CA PRO A 234 -5.31 -9.12 -6.74
C PRO A 234 -4.27 -10.07 -7.33
N PRO A 235 -2.94 -9.82 -7.22
CA PRO A 235 -1.93 -10.79 -7.65
C PRO A 235 -1.99 -12.12 -6.90
N LEU A 236 -2.24 -12.10 -5.58
CA LEU A 236 -2.37 -13.31 -4.78
C LEU A 236 -3.71 -13.99 -5.07
N GLU A 237 -4.83 -13.25 -5.05
CA GLU A 237 -6.17 -13.83 -5.27
C GLU A 237 -6.24 -14.60 -6.59
N ARG A 238 -5.74 -14.03 -7.69
CA ARG A 238 -5.70 -14.69 -9.00
C ARG A 238 -4.79 -15.92 -9.03
N SER A 239 -3.83 -16.01 -8.12
CA SER A 239 -2.87 -17.11 -8.10
C SER A 239 -3.37 -18.30 -7.27
N ILE A 240 -4.19 -18.06 -6.24
CA ILE A 240 -4.61 -19.10 -5.29
C ILE A 240 -6.12 -19.34 -5.27
N GLY A 241 -6.90 -18.45 -5.88
CA GLY A 241 -8.36 -18.45 -5.88
C GLY A 241 -8.98 -17.67 -4.73
N THR A 242 -10.21 -17.18 -4.96
CA THR A 242 -10.98 -16.31 -4.08
C THR A 242 -11.15 -16.86 -2.66
N MET A 243 -11.58 -18.13 -2.50
CA MET A 243 -11.80 -18.69 -1.17
C MET A 243 -10.52 -18.81 -0.35
N ARG A 244 -9.41 -19.23 -0.97
CA ARG A 244 -8.11 -19.35 -0.28
C ARG A 244 -7.58 -17.97 0.09
N PHE A 245 -7.81 -16.96 -0.76
CA PHE A 245 -7.47 -15.58 -0.46
C PHE A 245 -8.22 -15.05 0.77
N VAL A 246 -9.54 -15.25 0.85
CA VAL A 246 -10.34 -14.83 2.01
C VAL A 246 -9.85 -15.51 3.30
N VAL A 247 -9.58 -16.82 3.24
CA VAL A 247 -9.04 -17.57 4.39
C VAL A 247 -7.68 -17.02 4.82
N CYS A 248 -6.77 -16.74 3.88
CA CYS A 248 -5.49 -16.12 4.18
C CYS A 248 -5.64 -14.74 4.82
N TYR A 249 -6.54 -13.90 4.30
CA TYR A 249 -6.82 -12.57 4.83
C TYR A 249 -7.28 -12.66 6.29
N LEU A 250 -8.32 -13.46 6.56
CA LEU A 250 -8.93 -13.57 7.89
C LEU A 250 -8.00 -14.25 8.90
N ILE A 251 -7.39 -15.39 8.56
CA ILE A 251 -6.49 -16.09 9.49
C ILE A 251 -5.28 -15.21 9.84
N SER A 252 -4.71 -14.51 8.86
CA SER A 252 -3.57 -13.63 9.15
C SER A 252 -3.96 -12.45 10.03
N GLY A 253 -5.15 -11.89 9.84
CA GLY A 253 -5.70 -10.86 10.72
C GLY A 253 -5.91 -11.34 12.16
N LEU A 254 -6.56 -12.50 12.33
CA LEU A 254 -6.76 -13.09 13.65
C LEU A 254 -5.43 -13.43 14.33
N ALA A 255 -4.48 -14.00 13.59
CA ALA A 255 -3.13 -14.29 14.09
C ALA A 255 -2.34 -13.02 14.42
N SER A 256 -2.56 -11.93 13.69
CA SER A 256 -2.00 -10.62 13.98
C SER A 256 -2.48 -10.11 15.35
N GLY A 257 -3.79 -10.07 15.58
CA GLY A 257 -4.37 -9.66 16.86
C GLY A 257 -3.98 -10.58 18.03
N ALA A 258 -4.11 -11.89 17.84
CA ALA A 258 -3.73 -12.88 18.85
C ALA A 258 -2.22 -12.84 19.17
N GLY A 259 -1.37 -12.64 18.16
CA GLY A 259 0.07 -12.48 18.32
C GLY A 259 0.42 -11.26 19.16
N VAL A 260 -0.24 -10.12 18.90
CA VAL A 260 -0.06 -8.91 19.73
C VAL A 260 -0.49 -9.16 21.17
N ILE A 261 -1.64 -9.79 21.40
CA ILE A 261 -2.09 -10.16 22.75
C ILE A 261 -1.03 -11.03 23.44
N GLY A 262 -0.56 -12.10 22.77
CA GLY A 262 0.46 -12.99 23.31
C GLY A 262 1.74 -12.23 23.69
N LEU A 263 2.23 -11.36 22.81
CA LEU A 263 3.40 -10.50 23.06
C LEU A 263 3.17 -9.52 24.22
N THR A 264 1.96 -9.00 24.38
CA THR A 264 1.59 -8.14 25.50
C THR A 264 1.58 -8.91 26.83
N LEU A 265 1.05 -10.13 26.86
CA LEU A 265 0.99 -10.95 28.06
C LEU A 265 2.38 -11.32 28.59
N ILE A 266 3.36 -11.51 27.71
CA ILE A 266 4.75 -11.80 28.08
C ILE A 266 5.62 -10.54 28.25
N GLY A 267 5.01 -9.35 28.19
CA GLY A 267 5.70 -8.08 28.47
C GLY A 267 6.63 -7.57 27.36
N LEU A 268 6.58 -8.14 26.15
CA LEU A 268 7.41 -7.69 25.01
C LEU A 268 6.82 -6.47 24.29
N VAL A 269 5.50 -6.27 24.37
CA VAL A 269 4.80 -5.16 23.72
C VAL A 269 3.84 -4.51 24.73
N ARG A 270 3.80 -3.18 24.74
CA ARG A 270 2.86 -2.45 25.60
C ARG A 270 1.41 -2.67 25.13
N PRO A 271 0.45 -2.79 26.05
CA PRO A 271 -0.96 -2.81 25.67
C PRO A 271 -1.31 -1.55 24.88
N ALA A 272 -1.96 -1.74 23.74
CA ALA A 272 -2.47 -0.66 22.91
C ALA A 272 -3.82 -1.10 22.33
N GLN A 273 -4.64 -0.12 21.97
CA GLN A 273 -5.85 -0.35 21.18
C GLN A 273 -5.45 -0.58 19.72
N LEU A 274 -5.96 -1.65 19.10
CA LEU A 274 -5.69 -1.99 17.70
C LEU A 274 -6.96 -1.96 16.87
N VAL A 275 -6.85 -1.35 15.70
CA VAL A 275 -7.86 -1.34 14.64
C VAL A 275 -7.14 -1.39 13.30
N GLY A 276 -7.80 -1.93 12.28
CA GLY A 276 -7.38 -1.81 10.89
C GLY A 276 -7.13 -3.13 10.19
N ALA A 277 -7.34 -3.11 8.88
CA ALA A 277 -7.08 -4.24 7.98
C ALA A 277 -5.59 -4.52 7.76
N SER A 278 -4.68 -3.69 8.28
CA SER A 278 -3.26 -3.70 7.93
C SER A 278 -2.55 -5.01 8.33
N GLY A 279 -2.92 -5.61 9.46
CA GLY A 279 -2.44 -6.95 9.85
C GLY A 279 -2.84 -8.04 8.84
N CYS A 280 -4.06 -7.98 8.33
CA CYS A 280 -4.54 -8.88 7.27
C CYS A 280 -3.75 -8.66 5.97
N ILE A 281 -3.52 -7.39 5.59
CA ILE A 281 -2.80 -7.01 4.37
C ILE A 281 -1.33 -7.46 4.45
N MET A 282 -0.68 -7.28 5.60
CA MET A 282 0.68 -7.82 5.81
C MET A 282 0.69 -9.35 5.77
N GLY A 283 -0.39 -10.00 6.21
CA GLY A 283 -0.66 -11.40 5.94
C GLY A 283 -0.72 -11.76 4.46
N ILE A 284 -1.41 -10.97 3.65
CA ILE A 284 -1.43 -11.15 2.19
C ILE A 284 -0.03 -11.02 1.59
N VAL A 285 0.77 -10.03 2.03
CA VAL A 285 2.17 -9.87 1.61
C VAL A 285 3.00 -11.09 2.00
N GLY A 286 2.81 -11.59 3.23
CA GLY A 286 3.46 -12.80 3.73
C GLY A 286 3.09 -14.04 2.92
N ALA A 287 1.78 -14.27 2.73
CA ALA A 287 1.27 -15.38 1.93
C ALA A 287 1.78 -15.34 0.50
N TRP A 288 1.91 -14.15 -0.06
CA TRP A 288 2.51 -13.96 -1.37
C TRP A 288 4.00 -14.32 -1.40
N ALA A 289 4.78 -13.93 -0.39
CA ALA A 289 6.17 -14.36 -0.24
C ALA A 289 6.31 -15.89 -0.09
N GLY A 290 5.51 -16.50 0.79
CA GLY A 290 5.54 -17.95 1.04
C GLY A 290 5.15 -18.74 -0.21
N PHE A 291 4.10 -18.30 -0.91
CA PHE A 291 3.66 -18.89 -2.17
C PHE A 291 4.75 -18.80 -3.24
N LEU A 292 5.34 -17.62 -3.45
CA LEU A 292 6.42 -17.43 -4.42
C LEU A 292 7.68 -18.24 -4.06
N MET A 293 7.98 -18.41 -2.77
CA MET A 293 9.11 -19.22 -2.32
C MET A 293 8.89 -20.70 -2.60
N ARG A 294 7.68 -21.22 -2.34
CA ARG A 294 7.31 -22.60 -2.70
C ARG A 294 7.37 -22.83 -4.20
N HIS A 295 6.87 -21.87 -4.98
CA HIS A 295 6.80 -21.95 -6.44
C HIS A 295 7.95 -21.19 -7.12
N ARG A 296 9.13 -21.16 -6.50
CA ARG A 296 10.30 -20.35 -6.94
C ARG A 296 10.81 -20.68 -8.34
N HIS A 297 10.46 -21.85 -8.86
CA HIS A 297 10.84 -22.30 -10.21
C HIS A 297 9.94 -21.70 -11.30
N ALA A 298 8.81 -21.08 -10.95
CA ALA A 298 7.95 -20.39 -11.89
C ALA A 298 8.64 -19.15 -12.48
N ALA A 299 8.30 -18.81 -13.73
CA ALA A 299 8.81 -17.64 -14.40
C ALA A 299 8.59 -16.36 -13.55
N HIS A 300 9.61 -15.51 -13.49
CA HIS A 300 9.62 -14.25 -12.73
C HIS A 300 9.41 -14.38 -11.20
N ALA A 301 9.34 -15.58 -10.62
CA ALA A 301 9.11 -15.75 -9.18
C ALA A 301 10.17 -15.04 -8.32
N ARG A 302 11.44 -15.18 -8.69
CA ARG A 302 12.56 -14.48 -8.02
C ARG A 302 12.43 -12.96 -8.05
N GLN A 303 12.05 -12.39 -9.19
CA GLN A 303 11.85 -10.95 -9.33
C GLN A 303 10.64 -10.48 -8.50
N ARG A 304 9.54 -11.22 -8.52
CA ARG A 304 8.34 -10.92 -7.71
C ARG A 304 8.64 -11.01 -6.22
N LEU A 305 9.43 -12.01 -5.79
CA LEU A 305 9.86 -12.14 -4.40
C LEU A 305 10.77 -10.99 -3.96
N ALA A 306 11.70 -10.55 -4.82
CA ALA A 306 12.52 -9.37 -4.55
C ALA A 306 11.66 -8.10 -4.37
N ASN A 307 10.59 -7.94 -5.15
CA ASN A 307 9.64 -6.84 -4.96
C ASN A 307 8.92 -6.93 -3.61
N VAL A 308 8.53 -8.15 -3.17
CA VAL A 308 7.92 -8.35 -1.85
C VAL A 308 8.88 -7.98 -0.72
N VAL A 309 10.15 -8.38 -0.82
CA VAL A 309 11.17 -8.00 0.17
C VAL A 309 11.31 -6.47 0.28
N ILE A 310 11.28 -5.76 -0.86
CA ILE A 310 11.31 -4.29 -0.86
C ILE A 310 10.05 -3.72 -0.19
N ILE A 311 8.87 -4.27 -0.47
CA ILE A 311 7.61 -3.84 0.17
C ILE A 311 7.69 -4.02 1.69
N VAL A 312 8.16 -5.17 2.17
CA VAL A 312 8.33 -5.45 3.61
C VAL A 312 9.36 -4.50 4.23
N ALA A 313 10.48 -4.23 3.56
CA ALA A 313 11.48 -3.29 4.06
C ALA A 313 10.93 -1.86 4.19
N ILE A 314 10.15 -1.40 3.20
CA ILE A 314 9.47 -0.10 3.26
C ILE A 314 8.46 -0.08 4.41
N GLN A 315 7.68 -1.16 4.58
CA GLN A 315 6.70 -1.26 5.66
C GLN A 315 7.38 -1.18 7.04
N ILE A 316 8.47 -1.92 7.26
CA ILE A 316 9.21 -1.87 8.52
C ILE A 316 9.73 -0.45 8.79
N GLY A 317 10.27 0.22 7.77
CA GLY A 317 10.67 1.63 7.90
C GLY A 317 9.50 2.54 8.28
N PHE A 318 8.33 2.31 7.70
CA PHE A 318 7.11 3.08 7.99
C PHE A 318 6.65 2.86 9.43
N ASP A 319 6.57 1.60 9.86
CA ASP A 319 6.16 1.21 11.22
C ASP A 319 7.07 1.80 12.28
N LEU A 320 8.39 1.74 12.07
CA LEU A 320 9.37 2.34 12.99
C LEU A 320 9.25 3.86 13.07
N SER A 321 8.78 4.51 12.00
CA SER A 321 8.62 5.96 11.96
C SER A 321 7.28 6.45 12.47
N THR A 322 6.25 5.59 12.56
CA THR A 322 4.85 5.98 12.80
C THR A 322 4.32 5.30 14.06
N PRO A 323 4.38 5.96 15.25
CA PRO A 323 4.03 5.34 16.53
C PRO A 323 2.59 4.82 16.64
N GLN A 324 1.67 5.35 15.84
CA GLN A 324 0.26 4.93 15.79
C GLN A 324 0.08 3.57 15.11
N VAL A 325 1.10 3.05 14.44
CA VAL A 325 1.06 1.81 13.67
C VAL A 325 1.72 0.69 14.47
N SER A 326 1.02 -0.44 14.63
CA SER A 326 1.53 -1.57 15.38
C SER A 326 2.44 -2.45 14.52
N MET A 327 3.76 -2.26 14.67
CA MET A 327 4.78 -3.11 14.03
C MET A 327 4.60 -4.59 14.40
N SER A 328 4.25 -4.89 15.66
CA SER A 328 4.02 -6.26 16.12
C SER A 328 2.81 -6.88 15.42
N ALA A 329 1.72 -6.13 15.22
CA ALA A 329 0.58 -6.60 14.45
C ALA A 329 0.99 -6.96 13.02
N HIS A 330 1.74 -6.08 12.35
CA HIS A 330 2.22 -6.32 10.99
C HIS A 330 3.13 -7.53 10.89
N LEU A 331 4.07 -7.69 11.83
CA LEU A 331 5.00 -8.83 11.85
C LEU A 331 4.27 -10.15 12.10
N CYS A 332 3.37 -10.20 13.08
CA CYS A 332 2.56 -11.39 13.36
C CYS A 332 1.69 -11.78 12.16
N GLY A 333 1.05 -10.80 11.52
CA GLY A 333 0.29 -11.01 10.28
C GLY A 333 1.17 -11.54 9.15
N LEU A 334 2.31 -10.89 8.90
CA LEU A 334 3.29 -11.30 7.87
C LEU A 334 3.77 -12.74 8.06
N VAL A 335 4.14 -13.11 9.29
CA VAL A 335 4.61 -14.46 9.61
C VAL A 335 3.50 -15.50 9.41
N ALA A 336 2.30 -15.25 9.94
CA ALA A 336 1.16 -16.15 9.76
C ALA A 336 0.82 -16.35 8.28
N GLY A 337 0.74 -15.24 7.54
CA GLY A 337 0.53 -15.24 6.10
C GLY A 337 1.60 -16.04 5.36
N PHE A 338 2.89 -15.82 5.67
CA PHE A 338 3.99 -16.54 5.06
C PHE A 338 3.88 -18.06 5.24
N LEU A 339 3.58 -18.52 6.45
CA LEU A 339 3.37 -19.94 6.73
C LEU A 339 2.19 -20.51 5.94
N LEU A 340 1.07 -19.77 5.84
CA LEU A 340 -0.06 -20.16 4.99
C LEU A 340 0.33 -20.21 3.51
N GLY A 341 1.10 -19.22 3.04
CA GLY A 341 1.63 -19.16 1.67
C GLY A 341 2.42 -20.40 1.28
N LEU A 342 3.17 -20.97 2.21
CA LEU A 342 3.96 -22.18 1.98
C LEU A 342 3.10 -23.43 1.78
N VAL A 343 1.86 -23.48 2.26
CA VAL A 343 0.99 -24.65 2.07
C VAL A 343 0.07 -24.53 0.85
N LEU A 344 -0.04 -23.34 0.26
CA LEU A 344 -0.95 -23.06 -0.85
C LEU A 344 -0.49 -23.61 -2.21
N THR A 345 -1.48 -24.04 -3.00
CA THR A 345 -1.29 -24.51 -4.38
C THR A 345 -1.88 -23.53 -5.39
N PRO A 346 -1.36 -23.48 -6.63
CA PRO A 346 -1.89 -22.61 -7.66
C PRO A 346 -3.35 -22.93 -7.98
N GLN A 347 -4.13 -21.92 -8.33
CA GLN A 347 -5.45 -22.12 -8.91
C GLN A 347 -5.30 -22.69 -10.34
N PRO A 348 -6.02 -23.77 -10.69
CA PRO A 348 -6.06 -24.26 -12.07
C PRO A 348 -6.58 -23.15 -12.99
N LYS A 349 -5.95 -22.95 -14.14
CA LYS A 349 -6.53 -22.07 -15.17
C LYS A 349 -7.82 -22.72 -15.68
N PRO A 350 -8.93 -21.99 -15.81
CA PRO A 350 -10.10 -22.52 -16.51
C PRO A 350 -9.66 -22.92 -17.93
N ALA A 351 -10.11 -24.11 -18.35
CA ALA A 351 -9.76 -24.73 -19.62
C ALA A 351 -10.26 -23.91 -20.82
#